data_AF-A0A916ABR3-F1
#
_entry.id   AF-A0A916ABR3-F1
#
_cell.length_a   1.000
_cell.length_b   1.000
_cell.length_c   1.000
_cell.angle_alpha   90.00
_cell.angle_beta   90.00
_cell.angle_gamma   90.00
#
_symmetry.space_group_name_H-M   'P 1'
#
loop_
_entity.id
_entity.type
_entity.pdbx_description
1 polymer ?
#
loop_
_entity_poly.entity_id
_entity_poly.type
_entity_poly.pdbx_seq_one_letter_code
_entity_poly.pdbx_strand_id
1 'polypeptide(L)'
;MMEALQSLQIATLGVSLVGVGVSVAGFLYMRKRFDALDGRLQDLERTIHTGFEQQHMASLRRHFSRTKGLVQRAEQAASLSDPRSEYMQIAAALSDEASFFEGELDFTLKAQGPIDLALFWQLAQAWMLCNGFRIDCRIRANELRNALHVSEQVAADYQRRFDGITPVSFASSLDDGVATVKVLRDVTDAAASKPYLLDYLRTRRIDGPGYLDDLDRETERPLLILRAT
;
A
#
# COMPACT_ATOMS: atom_id res chain seq x y z
N MET A 1 -18.13 21.60 -0.50
CA MET A 1 -18.22 20.92 -1.82
C MET A 1 -16.84 20.61 -2.42
N MET A 2 -15.82 21.45 -2.20
CA MET A 2 -14.43 21.20 -2.66
C MET A 2 -13.70 20.13 -1.80
N GLU A 3 -14.00 20.04 -0.50
CA GLU A 3 -13.46 19.01 0.42
C GLU A 3 -14.00 17.60 0.14
N ALA A 4 -15.30 17.47 -0.16
CA ALA A 4 -15.92 16.18 -0.53
C ALA A 4 -15.35 15.58 -1.85
N LEU A 5 -14.84 16.45 -2.74
CA LEU A 5 -14.13 16.01 -3.95
C LEU A 5 -12.70 15.54 -3.66
N GLN A 6 -12.04 16.10 -2.65
CA GLN A 6 -10.74 15.64 -2.18
C GLN A 6 -10.83 14.32 -1.39
N SER A 7 -11.87 14.11 -0.58
CA SER A 7 -12.08 12.84 0.13
C SER A 7 -12.40 11.68 -0.83
N LEU A 8 -13.15 11.93 -1.91
CA LEU A 8 -13.35 10.98 -3.02
C LEU A 8 -12.07 10.67 -3.81
N GLN A 9 -11.16 11.65 -3.95
CA GLN A 9 -9.83 11.40 -4.51
C GLN A 9 -8.94 10.60 -3.57
N ILE A 10 -9.07 10.74 -2.24
CA ILE A 10 -8.36 9.95 -1.21
C ILE A 10 -8.86 8.50 -1.19
N ALA A 11 -10.17 8.34 -1.38
CA ALA A 11 -10.88 7.09 -1.45
C ALA A 11 -10.43 6.18 -2.61
N THR A 12 -10.25 6.74 -3.80
CA THR A 12 -9.75 6.00 -4.95
C THR A 12 -8.26 5.61 -4.83
N LEU A 13 -7.51 6.16 -3.87
CA LEU A 13 -6.09 5.84 -3.65
C LEU A 13 -5.88 4.48 -3.01
N GLY A 14 -6.66 4.14 -1.98
CA GLY A 14 -6.51 2.86 -1.28
C GLY A 14 -6.66 1.68 -2.23
N VAL A 15 -7.71 1.69 -3.05
CA VAL A 15 -8.03 0.59 -3.99
C VAL A 15 -6.93 0.40 -5.04
N SER A 16 -6.27 1.49 -5.46
CA SER A 16 -5.16 1.43 -6.42
C SER A 16 -3.84 0.88 -5.83
N LEU A 17 -3.63 1.00 -4.51
CA LEU A 17 -2.45 0.44 -3.83
C LEU A 17 -2.53 -1.08 -3.67
N VAL A 18 -3.75 -1.62 -3.70
CA VAL A 18 -4.03 -3.03 -3.45
C VAL A 18 -4.51 -3.77 -4.70
N GLY A 19 -5.08 -3.03 -5.66
CA GLY A 19 -5.60 -3.52 -6.92
C GLY A 19 -4.59 -4.33 -7.74
N VAL A 20 -5.13 -5.32 -8.43
CA VAL A 20 -4.41 -6.22 -9.33
C VAL A 20 -3.77 -5.43 -10.47
N GLY A 21 -2.45 -5.41 -10.51
CA GLY A 21 -1.68 -5.04 -11.69
C GLY A 21 -0.87 -3.75 -11.56
N VAL A 22 0.23 -3.81 -10.78
CA VAL A 22 1.17 -2.68 -10.68
C VAL A 22 2.52 -3.05 -11.28
N SER A 23 2.48 -3.24 -12.59
CA SER A 23 3.60 -3.15 -13.54
C SER A 23 4.37 -1.82 -13.39
N VAL A 24 5.57 -1.66 -13.96
CA VAL A 24 6.50 -0.51 -13.76
C VAL A 24 5.81 0.85 -13.92
N ALA A 25 4.76 0.95 -14.74
CA ALA A 25 3.90 2.15 -14.83
C ALA A 25 3.29 2.58 -13.48
N GLY A 26 2.96 1.64 -12.63
CA GLY A 26 2.42 1.92 -11.31
C GLY A 26 3.48 2.10 -10.21
N PHE A 27 4.75 1.76 -10.44
CA PHE A 27 5.86 2.29 -9.64
C PHE A 27 5.96 3.82 -9.81
N LEU A 28 5.89 4.30 -11.05
CA LEU A 28 5.89 5.75 -11.36
C LEU A 28 4.63 6.46 -10.83
N TYR A 29 3.47 5.80 -10.90
CA TYR A 29 2.23 6.30 -10.29
C TYR A 29 2.35 6.33 -8.76
N MET A 30 2.88 5.28 -8.12
CA MET A 30 3.08 5.22 -6.68
C MET A 30 4.14 6.20 -6.18
N ARG A 31 5.19 6.52 -6.96
CA ARG A 31 6.17 7.56 -6.63
C ARG A 31 5.53 8.96 -6.58
N LYS A 32 4.72 9.32 -7.58
CA LYS A 32 3.93 10.58 -7.56
C LYS A 32 3.00 10.65 -6.35
N ARG A 33 2.48 9.51 -5.88
CA ARG A 33 1.62 9.43 -4.69
C ARG A 33 2.43 9.50 -3.39
N PHE A 34 3.62 8.91 -3.35
CA PHE A 34 4.54 9.03 -2.22
C PHE A 34 4.95 10.50 -2.02
N ASP A 35 5.25 11.22 -3.11
CA ASP A 35 5.54 12.66 -3.03
C ASP A 35 4.33 13.47 -2.53
N ALA A 36 3.09 13.02 -2.80
CA ALA A 36 1.89 13.62 -2.22
C ALA A 36 1.70 13.30 -0.72
N LEU A 37 2.12 12.12 -0.26
CA LEU A 37 2.17 11.76 1.16
C LEU A 37 3.24 12.55 1.92
N ASP A 38 4.41 12.74 1.32
CA ASP A 38 5.52 13.55 1.84
C ASP A 38 5.11 15.02 2.03
N GLY A 39 4.38 15.59 1.06
CA GLY A 39 3.78 16.91 1.19
C GLY A 39 2.81 17.05 2.36
N ARG A 40 2.02 16.00 2.66
CA ARG A 40 1.07 15.98 3.79
C ARG A 40 1.77 15.85 5.15
N LEU A 41 2.95 15.20 5.22
CA LEU A 41 3.79 15.20 6.41
C LEU A 41 4.28 16.59 6.78
N GLN A 42 4.63 17.40 5.77
CA GLN A 42 5.03 18.80 5.99
C GLN A 42 3.88 19.66 6.49
N ASP A 43 2.64 19.36 6.06
CA ASP A 43 1.45 20.04 6.55
C ASP A 43 1.08 19.62 7.98
N LEU A 44 1.21 18.34 8.32
CA LEU A 44 1.05 17.84 9.68
C LEU A 44 2.10 18.45 10.64
N GLU A 45 3.33 18.69 10.15
CA GLU A 45 4.41 19.32 10.92
C GLU A 45 4.08 20.75 11.35
N ARG A 46 3.26 21.45 10.58
CA ARG A 46 2.83 22.82 10.91
C ARG A 46 1.74 22.87 11.97
N THR A 47 1.02 21.79 12.22
CA THR A 47 -0.17 21.79 13.10
C THR A 47 0.16 21.43 14.56
N ILE A 48 1.37 20.96 14.86
CA ILE A 48 1.65 20.25 16.12
C ILE A 48 2.74 20.96 16.95
N HIS A 49 2.45 21.23 18.24
CA HIS A 49 3.25 22.09 19.11
C HIS A 49 3.56 21.40 20.46
N THR A 50 4.56 20.50 20.51
CA THR A 50 5.38 20.14 21.71
C THR A 50 6.52 19.13 21.40
N GLY A 51 7.50 19.01 22.30
CA GLY A 51 8.78 18.28 22.07
C GLY A 51 8.72 16.74 21.93
N PHE A 52 7.74 16.06 22.55
CA PHE A 52 7.55 14.61 22.32
C PHE A 52 6.93 14.33 20.95
N GLU A 53 6.08 15.23 20.49
CA GLU A 53 5.50 15.16 19.16
C GLU A 53 6.56 15.43 18.10
N GLN A 54 7.52 16.33 18.34
CA GLN A 54 8.67 16.53 17.43
C GLN A 54 9.50 15.26 17.25
N GLN A 55 9.71 14.48 18.32
CA GLN A 55 10.43 13.21 18.23
C GLN A 55 9.62 12.14 17.47
N HIS A 56 8.31 12.05 17.73
CA HIS A 56 7.42 11.16 17.00
C HIS A 56 7.36 11.52 15.51
N MET A 57 7.24 12.80 15.17
CA MET A 57 7.28 13.28 13.80
C MET A 57 8.63 13.06 13.12
N ALA A 58 9.75 13.20 13.84
CA ALA A 58 11.07 12.85 13.32
C ALA A 58 11.19 11.35 13.02
N SER A 59 10.60 10.49 13.86
CA SER A 59 10.51 9.05 13.62
C SER A 59 9.68 8.75 12.38
N LEU A 60 8.46 9.30 12.27
CA LEU A 60 7.62 9.14 11.08
C LEU A 60 8.37 9.58 9.82
N ARG A 61 8.95 10.78 9.79
CA ARG A 61 9.74 11.27 8.65
C ARG A 61 10.86 10.31 8.25
N ARG A 62 11.53 9.69 9.22
CA ARG A 62 12.57 8.69 8.96
C ARG A 62 12.01 7.45 8.26
N HIS A 63 10.89 6.91 8.74
CA HIS A 63 10.24 5.72 8.16
C HIS A 63 9.69 5.99 6.75
N PHE A 64 9.07 7.16 6.55
CA PHE A 64 8.66 7.59 5.21
C PHE A 64 9.86 7.78 4.27
N SER A 65 10.93 8.46 4.71
CA SER A 65 12.15 8.62 3.91
C SER A 65 12.79 7.27 3.54
N ARG A 66 12.84 6.32 4.49
CA ARG A 66 13.34 4.97 4.25
C ARG A 66 12.47 4.22 3.24
N THR A 67 11.15 4.27 3.39
CA THR A 67 10.21 3.65 2.44
C THR A 67 10.39 4.23 1.03
N LYS A 68 10.53 5.55 0.90
CA LYS A 68 10.85 6.22 -0.38
C LYS A 68 12.13 5.67 -1.00
N GLY A 69 13.19 5.56 -0.22
CA GLY A 69 14.47 5.02 -0.67
C GLY A 69 14.35 3.56 -1.13
N LEU A 70 13.59 2.72 -0.42
CA LEU A 70 13.35 1.33 -0.79
C LEU A 70 12.57 1.21 -2.11
N VAL A 71 11.56 2.06 -2.32
CA VAL A 71 10.82 2.14 -3.58
C VAL A 71 11.74 2.52 -4.74
N GLN A 72 12.58 3.56 -4.56
CA GLN A 72 13.55 3.98 -5.57
C GLN A 72 14.59 2.89 -5.88
N ARG A 73 15.05 2.15 -4.87
CA ARG A 73 15.93 1.00 -5.07
C ARG A 73 15.24 -0.11 -5.89
N ALA A 74 13.97 -0.37 -5.65
CA ALA A 74 13.22 -1.37 -6.42
C ALA A 74 13.06 -0.98 -7.90
N GLU A 75 12.87 0.32 -8.19
CA GLU A 75 12.86 0.85 -9.57
C GLU A 75 14.21 0.60 -10.26
N GLN A 76 15.32 0.77 -9.54
CA GLN A 76 16.68 0.60 -10.07
C GLN A 76 17.12 -0.87 -10.15
N ALA A 77 16.52 -1.76 -9.34
CA ALA A 77 16.96 -3.14 -9.23
C ALA A 77 16.94 -3.91 -10.57
N ALA A 78 16.05 -3.54 -11.50
CA ALA A 78 15.95 -4.17 -12.82
C ALA A 78 17.21 -4.00 -13.69
N SER A 79 18.04 -2.98 -13.43
CA SER A 79 19.28 -2.75 -14.18
C SER A 79 20.51 -3.45 -13.57
N LEU A 80 20.35 -4.13 -12.44
CA LEU A 80 21.43 -4.87 -11.78
C LEU A 80 21.75 -6.18 -12.51
N SER A 81 22.96 -6.67 -12.29
CA SER A 81 23.38 -8.00 -12.76
C SER A 81 22.66 -9.14 -12.03
N ASP A 82 22.24 -8.93 -10.78
CA ASP A 82 21.39 -9.85 -10.00
C ASP A 82 20.21 -9.09 -9.36
N PRO A 83 19.12 -8.83 -10.12
CA PRO A 83 17.94 -8.14 -9.61
C PRO A 83 17.18 -8.91 -8.54
N ARG A 84 17.22 -10.25 -8.58
CA ARG A 84 16.38 -11.11 -7.74
C ARG A 84 16.78 -10.99 -6.26
N SER A 85 18.08 -11.02 -5.98
CA SER A 85 18.60 -10.83 -4.62
C SER A 85 18.23 -9.45 -4.06
N GLU A 86 18.36 -8.39 -4.87
CA GLU A 86 18.01 -7.03 -4.46
C GLU A 86 16.51 -6.89 -4.16
N TYR A 87 15.64 -7.45 -5.02
CA TYR A 87 14.20 -7.45 -4.76
C TYR A 87 13.84 -8.17 -3.46
N MET A 88 14.49 -9.29 -3.14
CA MET A 88 14.23 -9.99 -1.88
C MET A 88 14.70 -9.21 -0.65
N GLN A 89 15.82 -8.50 -0.74
CA GLN A 89 16.29 -7.61 0.34
C GLN A 89 15.34 -6.44 0.55
N ILE A 90 14.88 -5.80 -0.53
CA ILE A 90 13.91 -4.71 -0.46
C ILE A 90 12.57 -5.21 0.12
N ALA A 91 12.12 -6.39 -0.32
CA ALA A 91 10.90 -7.03 0.18
C ALA A 91 10.95 -7.35 1.69
N ALA A 92 12.14 -7.66 2.22
CA ALA A 92 12.36 -7.82 3.65
C ALA A 92 12.33 -6.48 4.38
N ALA A 93 13.06 -5.48 3.89
CA ALA A 93 13.09 -4.14 4.50
C ALA A 93 11.72 -3.46 4.50
N LEU A 94 10.92 -3.61 3.44
CA LEU A 94 9.53 -3.13 3.40
C LEU A 94 8.61 -3.90 4.36
N SER A 95 8.96 -5.12 4.74
CA SER A 95 8.23 -5.83 5.80
C SER A 95 8.45 -5.17 7.16
N ASP A 96 9.66 -4.70 7.44
CA ASP A 96 9.97 -3.97 8.67
C ASP A 96 9.21 -2.64 8.71
N GLU A 97 9.22 -1.88 7.60
CA GLU A 97 8.48 -0.63 7.49
C GLU A 97 6.96 -0.84 7.60
N ALA A 98 6.42 -1.91 6.97
CA ALA A 98 5.02 -2.28 7.14
C ALA A 98 4.68 -2.55 8.61
N SER A 99 5.54 -3.27 9.33
CA SER A 99 5.32 -3.59 10.75
C SER A 99 5.33 -2.33 11.62
N PHE A 100 6.17 -1.34 11.29
CA PHE A 100 6.17 -0.04 11.96
C PHE A 100 4.83 0.70 11.74
N PHE A 101 4.41 0.88 10.48
CA PHE A 101 3.16 1.61 10.19
C PHE A 101 1.91 0.87 10.71
N GLU A 102 1.94 -0.46 10.72
CA GLU A 102 0.91 -1.30 11.34
C GLU A 102 0.80 -1.03 12.84
N GLY A 103 1.92 -0.95 13.55
CA GLY A 103 1.96 -0.63 14.97
C GLY A 103 1.40 0.76 15.29
N GLU A 104 1.78 1.76 14.50
CA GLU A 104 1.26 3.13 14.63
C GLU A 104 -0.24 3.21 14.31
N LEU A 105 -0.69 2.46 13.30
CA LEU A 105 -2.11 2.34 12.97
C LEU A 105 -2.89 1.69 14.11
N ASP A 106 -2.38 0.58 14.67
CA ASP A 106 -3.00 -0.10 15.81
C ASP A 106 -3.08 0.80 17.05
N PHE A 107 -2.04 1.60 17.30
CA PHE A 107 -2.04 2.59 18.38
C PHE A 107 -3.14 3.63 18.16
N THR A 108 -3.25 4.16 16.94
CA THR A 108 -4.27 5.14 16.55
C THR A 108 -5.69 4.57 16.67
N LEU A 109 -5.90 3.32 16.25
CA LEU A 109 -7.22 2.66 16.30
C LEU A 109 -7.67 2.30 17.73
N LYS A 110 -6.73 2.10 18.65
CA LYS A 110 -7.01 1.75 20.07
C LYS A 110 -7.09 2.97 20.99
N ALA A 111 -6.68 4.15 20.51
CA ALA A 111 -6.73 5.38 21.30
C ALA A 111 -8.18 5.71 21.71
N GLN A 112 -8.37 6.24 22.92
CA GLN A 112 -9.68 6.68 23.38
C GLN A 112 -10.04 8.00 22.69
N GLY A 113 -10.99 7.96 21.76
CA GLY A 113 -11.52 9.14 21.10
C GLY A 113 -11.76 8.92 19.61
N PRO A 114 -12.33 9.93 18.93
CA PRO A 114 -12.51 9.87 17.48
C PRO A 114 -11.15 9.96 16.77
N ILE A 115 -10.97 9.12 15.75
CA ILE A 115 -9.71 9.00 15.00
C ILE A 115 -9.51 10.23 14.10
N ASP A 116 -8.32 10.82 14.14
CA ASP A 116 -7.93 11.82 13.14
C ASP A 116 -7.87 11.17 11.76
N LEU A 117 -8.77 11.60 10.87
CA LEU A 117 -8.93 11.01 9.55
C LEU A 117 -7.69 11.21 8.66
N ALA A 118 -6.99 12.34 8.79
CA ALA A 118 -5.81 12.62 7.99
C ALA A 118 -4.64 11.75 8.42
N LEU A 119 -4.40 11.64 9.74
CA LEU A 119 -3.37 10.76 10.29
C LEU A 119 -3.64 9.29 9.96
N PHE A 120 -4.88 8.83 10.12
CA PHE A 120 -5.30 7.49 9.76
C PHE A 120 -4.92 7.17 8.30
N TRP A 121 -5.30 8.04 7.37
CA TRP A 121 -5.02 7.80 5.95
C TRP A 121 -3.52 7.81 5.63
N GLN A 122 -2.72 8.64 6.29
CA GLN A 122 -1.27 8.65 6.12
C GLN A 122 -0.65 7.31 6.52
N LEU A 123 -0.99 6.80 7.71
CA LEU A 123 -0.49 5.52 8.22
C LEU A 123 -1.01 4.34 7.41
N ALA A 124 -2.31 4.31 7.13
CA ALA A 124 -2.95 3.25 6.36
C ALA A 124 -2.37 3.16 4.94
N GLN A 125 -2.15 4.29 4.25
CA GLN A 125 -1.56 4.29 2.91
C GLN A 125 -0.09 3.87 2.91
N ALA A 126 0.70 4.30 3.90
CA ALA A 126 2.09 3.88 4.04
C ALA A 126 2.19 2.37 4.28
N TRP A 127 1.37 1.84 5.19
CA TRP A 127 1.26 0.40 5.44
C TRP A 127 0.85 -0.36 4.17
N MET A 128 -0.18 0.12 3.48
CA MET A 128 -0.67 -0.48 2.23
C MET A 128 0.39 -0.51 1.14
N LEU A 129 1.14 0.58 0.99
CA LEU A 129 2.21 0.70 0.01
C LEU A 129 3.33 -0.28 0.31
N CYS A 130 3.78 -0.37 1.57
CA CYS A 130 4.83 -1.32 1.96
C CYS A 130 4.42 -2.77 1.64
N ASN A 131 3.18 -3.13 1.97
CA ASN A 131 2.63 -4.46 1.67
C ASN A 131 2.47 -4.72 0.17
N GLY A 132 2.01 -3.73 -0.60
CA GLY A 132 1.89 -3.83 -2.05
C GLY A 132 3.24 -4.08 -2.71
N PHE A 133 4.24 -3.25 -2.40
CA PHE A 133 5.58 -3.35 -2.96
C PHE A 133 6.32 -4.62 -2.53
N ARG A 134 6.21 -5.02 -1.26
CA ARG A 134 6.91 -6.23 -0.80
C ARG A 134 6.37 -7.49 -1.50
N ILE A 135 5.10 -7.51 -1.88
CA ILE A 135 4.52 -8.59 -2.69
C ILE A 135 5.04 -8.48 -4.13
N ASP A 136 5.04 -7.28 -4.71
CA ASP A 136 5.53 -7.06 -6.08
C ASP A 136 7.00 -7.47 -6.25
N CYS A 137 7.88 -7.06 -5.32
CA CYS A 137 9.28 -7.49 -5.32
C CYS A 137 9.42 -9.02 -5.30
N ARG A 138 8.55 -9.76 -4.61
CA ARG A 138 8.55 -11.23 -4.62
C ARG A 138 8.07 -11.79 -5.96
N ILE A 139 7.09 -11.14 -6.61
CA ILE A 139 6.69 -11.51 -7.98
C ILE A 139 7.87 -11.29 -8.94
N ARG A 140 8.57 -10.15 -8.86
CA ARG A 140 9.77 -9.84 -9.67
C ARG A 140 10.98 -10.74 -9.36
N ALA A 141 11.08 -11.24 -8.13
CA ALA A 141 12.06 -12.26 -7.79
C ALA A 141 11.62 -13.68 -8.23
N ASN A 142 10.43 -13.82 -8.81
CA ASN A 142 9.76 -15.08 -9.17
C ASN A 142 9.53 -16.04 -7.97
N GLU A 143 9.37 -15.48 -6.77
CA GLU A 143 9.11 -16.20 -5.53
C GLU A 143 7.59 -16.31 -5.28
N LEU A 144 6.84 -16.81 -6.27
CA LEU A 144 5.37 -16.78 -6.28
C LEU A 144 4.71 -17.51 -5.10
N ARG A 145 5.32 -18.60 -4.60
CA ARG A 145 4.82 -19.29 -3.39
C ARG A 145 4.93 -18.40 -2.15
N ASN A 146 6.05 -17.68 -2.01
CA ASN A 146 6.23 -16.77 -0.88
C ASN A 146 5.36 -15.53 -1.05
N ALA A 147 5.24 -14.99 -2.27
CA ALA A 147 4.32 -13.90 -2.59
C ALA A 147 2.87 -14.25 -2.22
N LEU A 148 2.41 -15.46 -2.56
CA LEU A 148 1.07 -15.96 -2.22
C LEU A 148 0.84 -15.94 -0.71
N HIS A 149 1.72 -16.58 0.06
CA HIS A 149 1.59 -16.63 1.52
C HIS A 149 1.55 -15.23 2.15
N VAL A 150 2.45 -14.35 1.70
CA VAL A 150 2.51 -12.96 2.16
C VAL A 150 1.23 -12.19 1.78
N SER A 151 0.67 -12.44 0.61
CA SER A 151 -0.56 -11.79 0.15
C SER A 151 -1.78 -12.25 0.95
N GLU A 152 -1.86 -13.53 1.32
CA GLU A 152 -2.93 -14.07 2.18
C GLU A 152 -2.89 -13.41 3.57
N GLN A 153 -1.70 -13.28 4.14
CA GLN A 153 -1.50 -12.59 5.42
C GLN A 153 -1.94 -11.13 5.35
N VAL A 154 -1.49 -10.40 4.32
CA VAL A 154 -1.86 -8.98 4.12
C VAL A 154 -3.38 -8.82 3.99
N ALA A 155 -4.05 -9.68 3.22
CA ALA A 155 -5.51 -9.63 3.08
C ALA A 155 -6.22 -9.86 4.43
N ALA A 156 -5.79 -10.87 5.18
CA ALA A 156 -6.34 -11.17 6.50
C ALA A 156 -6.11 -10.02 7.51
N ASP A 157 -4.95 -9.38 7.46
CA ASP A 157 -4.62 -8.26 8.35
C ASP A 157 -5.42 -7.00 8.02
N TYR A 158 -5.69 -6.73 6.74
CA TYR A 158 -6.57 -5.61 6.33
C TYR A 158 -7.98 -5.83 6.82
N GLN A 159 -8.53 -7.02 6.57
CA GLN A 159 -9.85 -7.40 7.03
C GLN A 159 -9.97 -7.23 8.55
N ARG A 160 -9.06 -7.84 9.31
CA ARG A 160 -9.08 -7.78 10.78
C ARG A 160 -9.08 -6.35 11.33
N ARG A 161 -8.33 -5.45 10.69
CA ARG A 161 -8.16 -4.06 11.18
C ARG A 161 -9.26 -3.13 10.72
N PHE A 162 -9.77 -3.32 9.51
CA PHE A 162 -10.78 -2.43 8.94
C PHE A 162 -12.22 -2.84 9.26
N ASP A 163 -12.48 -4.12 9.57
CA ASP A 163 -13.82 -4.62 9.91
C ASP A 163 -14.48 -3.87 11.08
N GLY A 164 -13.67 -3.45 12.07
CA GLY A 164 -14.15 -2.72 13.24
C GLY A 164 -14.35 -1.22 13.02
N ILE A 165 -13.95 -0.67 11.87
CA ILE A 165 -14.02 0.77 11.60
C ILE A 165 -15.41 1.13 11.07
N THR A 166 -16.04 2.09 11.71
CA THR A 166 -17.38 2.57 11.35
C THR A 166 -17.31 4.05 10.93
N PRO A 167 -18.35 4.59 10.25
CA PRO A 167 -18.36 6.00 9.87
C PRO A 167 -18.23 6.97 11.05
N VAL A 168 -18.66 6.56 12.25
CA VAL A 168 -18.58 7.38 13.48
C VAL A 168 -17.26 7.21 14.23
N SER A 169 -16.35 6.38 13.73
CA SER A 169 -15.03 6.19 14.34
C SER A 169 -14.09 7.38 14.13
N PHE A 170 -14.40 8.29 13.21
CA PHE A 170 -13.53 9.41 12.82
C PHE A 170 -13.98 10.75 13.38
N ALA A 171 -13.02 11.64 13.65
CA ALA A 171 -13.23 13.04 14.05
C ALA A 171 -13.57 13.93 12.84
N SER A 172 -14.45 13.46 11.96
CA SER A 172 -14.80 14.10 10.68
C SER A 172 -16.32 14.16 10.49
N SER A 173 -16.75 14.68 9.34
CA SER A 173 -18.17 14.58 8.95
C SER A 173 -18.59 13.11 8.78
N LEU A 174 -19.87 12.81 9.00
CA LEU A 174 -20.41 11.47 8.77
C LEU A 174 -20.23 11.04 7.31
N ASP A 175 -20.38 11.97 6.37
CA ASP A 175 -20.20 11.72 4.94
C ASP A 175 -18.75 11.27 4.63
N ASP A 176 -17.75 11.91 5.23
CA ASP A 176 -16.34 11.52 5.09
C ASP A 176 -16.06 10.16 5.74
N GLY A 177 -16.70 9.88 6.88
CA GLY A 177 -16.63 8.57 7.53
C GLY A 177 -17.22 7.45 6.67
N VAL A 178 -18.38 7.69 6.04
CA VAL A 178 -19.02 6.74 5.11
C VAL A 178 -18.14 6.51 3.89
N ALA A 179 -17.60 7.59 3.29
CA ALA A 179 -16.68 7.49 2.17
C ALA A 179 -15.43 6.67 2.53
N THR A 180 -14.88 6.90 3.73
CA THR A 180 -13.70 6.19 4.22
C THR A 180 -13.95 4.70 4.40
N VAL A 181 -15.03 4.32 5.09
CA VAL A 181 -15.38 2.90 5.31
C VAL A 181 -15.62 2.18 3.98
N LYS A 182 -16.27 2.83 3.01
CA LYS A 182 -16.45 2.26 1.67
C LYS A 182 -15.10 1.89 1.03
N VAL A 183 -14.11 2.76 1.14
CA VAL A 183 -12.80 2.54 0.56
C VAL A 183 -12.06 1.42 1.26
N LEU A 184 -12.11 1.38 2.59
CA LEU A 184 -11.47 0.31 3.34
C LEU A 184 -12.04 -1.06 2.98
N ARG A 185 -13.33 -1.14 2.66
CA ARG A 185 -13.95 -2.35 2.09
C ARG A 185 -13.41 -2.66 0.69
N ASP A 186 -13.45 -1.70 -0.22
CA ASP A 186 -12.94 -1.88 -1.59
C ASP A 186 -11.45 -2.32 -1.60
N VAL A 187 -10.65 -1.77 -0.68
CA VAL A 187 -9.25 -2.15 -0.41
C VAL A 187 -9.15 -3.58 0.10
N THR A 188 -9.96 -3.95 1.09
CA THR A 188 -9.94 -5.30 1.68
C THR A 188 -10.34 -6.34 0.64
N ASP A 189 -11.37 -6.07 -0.16
CA ASP A 189 -11.83 -6.93 -1.25
C ASP A 189 -10.76 -7.07 -2.33
N ALA A 190 -10.11 -5.97 -2.72
CA ALA A 190 -8.98 -6.01 -3.63
C ALA A 190 -7.81 -6.86 -3.07
N ALA A 191 -7.50 -6.74 -1.78
CA ALA A 191 -6.44 -7.52 -1.14
C ALA A 191 -6.78 -9.01 -1.15
N ALA A 192 -8.02 -9.35 -0.86
CA ALA A 192 -8.53 -10.71 -0.87
C ALA A 192 -8.49 -11.35 -2.26
N SER A 193 -8.54 -10.56 -3.34
CA SER A 193 -8.44 -11.07 -4.72
C SER A 193 -7.01 -11.46 -5.13
N LYS A 194 -5.99 -10.83 -4.54
CA LYS A 194 -4.59 -10.95 -4.97
C LYS A 194 -3.98 -12.35 -4.76
N PRO A 195 -4.27 -13.08 -3.67
CA PRO A 195 -3.89 -14.49 -3.54
C PRO A 195 -4.34 -15.37 -4.71
N TYR A 196 -5.55 -15.16 -5.24
CA TYR A 196 -6.05 -15.96 -6.37
C TYR A 196 -5.23 -15.76 -7.63
N LEU A 197 -4.80 -14.52 -7.93
CA LEU A 197 -3.88 -14.26 -9.03
C LEU A 197 -2.55 -14.98 -8.83
N LEU A 198 -1.96 -14.85 -7.65
CA LEU A 198 -0.66 -15.46 -7.35
C LEU A 198 -0.72 -16.99 -7.41
N ASP A 199 -1.81 -17.58 -6.91
CA ASP A 199 -2.05 -19.01 -7.01
C ASP A 199 -2.25 -19.46 -8.46
N TYR A 200 -2.95 -18.67 -9.27
CA TYR A 200 -3.10 -18.92 -10.70
C TYR A 200 -1.75 -18.91 -11.43
N LEU A 201 -0.94 -17.85 -11.25
CA LEU A 201 0.39 -17.75 -11.88
C LEU A 201 1.27 -18.94 -11.47
N ARG A 202 1.29 -19.25 -10.17
CA ARG A 202 2.03 -20.40 -9.62
C ARG A 202 1.58 -21.73 -10.23
N THR A 203 0.27 -21.98 -10.27
CA THR A 203 -0.31 -23.26 -10.74
C THR A 203 -0.13 -23.43 -12.25
N ARG A 204 -0.27 -22.35 -13.01
CA ARG A 204 -0.04 -22.34 -14.47
C ARG A 204 1.44 -22.23 -14.85
N ARG A 205 2.34 -22.14 -13.87
CA ARG A 205 3.80 -21.95 -14.06
C ARG A 205 4.12 -20.74 -14.95
N ILE A 206 3.32 -19.68 -14.80
CA ILE A 206 3.57 -18.39 -15.44
C ILE A 206 4.64 -17.69 -14.60
N ASP A 207 5.72 -17.30 -15.26
CA ASP A 207 6.83 -16.57 -14.64
C ASP A 207 6.36 -15.20 -14.14
N GLY A 208 6.68 -14.85 -12.89
CA GLY A 208 6.26 -13.59 -12.28
C GLY A 208 6.79 -12.35 -13.03
N PRO A 209 8.10 -12.24 -13.29
CA PRO A 209 8.67 -11.17 -14.12
C PRO A 209 8.04 -11.08 -15.50
N GLY A 210 7.94 -12.22 -16.21
CA GLY A 210 7.32 -12.25 -17.54
C GLY A 210 5.87 -11.76 -17.52
N TYR A 211 5.08 -12.16 -16.53
CA TYR A 211 3.72 -11.67 -16.35
C TYR A 211 3.66 -10.14 -16.16
N LEU A 212 4.56 -9.57 -15.36
CA LEU A 212 4.62 -8.13 -15.12
C LEU A 212 5.06 -7.37 -16.37
N ASP A 213 6.00 -7.90 -17.14
CA ASP A 213 6.44 -7.32 -18.41
C ASP A 213 5.33 -7.35 -19.46
N ASP A 214 4.57 -8.45 -19.54
CA ASP A 214 3.41 -8.57 -20.44
C ASP A 214 2.31 -7.57 -20.04
N LEU A 215 2.06 -7.43 -18.74
CA LEU A 215 1.12 -6.45 -18.21
C LEU A 215 1.56 -5.00 -18.45
N ASP A 216 2.87 -4.70 -18.42
CA ASP A 216 3.43 -3.38 -18.76
C ASP A 216 3.25 -3.03 -20.24
N ARG A 217 3.30 -4.03 -21.13
CA ARG A 217 3.23 -3.84 -22.59
C ARG A 217 1.81 -3.80 -23.13
N GLU A 218 0.85 -4.30 -22.36
CA GLU A 218 -0.56 -4.30 -22.74
C GLU A 218 -1.17 -2.90 -22.62
N THR A 219 -1.42 -2.26 -23.76
CA THR A 219 -1.98 -0.91 -23.84
C THR A 219 -3.40 -0.87 -24.42
N GLU A 220 -3.93 -2.00 -24.90
CA GLU A 220 -5.16 -2.04 -25.70
C GLU A 220 -6.29 -2.85 -25.03
N ARG A 221 -5.96 -3.85 -24.20
CA ARG A 221 -6.95 -4.72 -23.53
C ARG A 221 -6.68 -4.82 -22.04
N PRO A 222 -7.66 -4.51 -21.16
CA PRO A 222 -7.48 -4.77 -19.73
C PRO A 222 -7.30 -6.28 -19.51
N LEU A 223 -6.14 -6.67 -18.99
CA LEU A 223 -5.81 -8.05 -18.60
C LEU A 223 -6.58 -8.45 -17.34
N LEU A 224 -7.90 -8.56 -17.46
CA LEU A 224 -8.75 -9.20 -16.48
C LEU A 224 -8.77 -10.70 -16.80
N ILE A 225 -7.87 -11.44 -16.13
CA ILE A 225 -7.77 -12.91 -16.14
C ILE A 225 -7.51 -13.49 -17.54
N LEU A 226 -6.25 -13.85 -17.79
CA LEU A 226 -5.81 -14.52 -19.02
C LEU A 226 -6.65 -15.79 -19.28
N ARG A 227 -7.18 -15.87 -20.50
CA ARG A 227 -8.03 -16.96 -21.01
C ARG A 227 -7.58 -18.33 -20.50
N ALA A 228 -8.50 -19.08 -19.90
CA ALA A 228 -8.36 -20.51 -19.77
C ALA A 228 -8.32 -21.12 -21.18
N THR A 229 -7.15 -21.61 -21.58
CA THR A 229 -7.05 -22.64 -22.61
C THR A 229 -7.41 -24.01 -22.04
#